data_AF-A0A3Q0JGC9-F1
#
_entry.id   AF-A0A3Q0JGC9-F1
#
_cell.length_a   1.000
_cell.length_b   1.000
_cell.length_c   1.000
_cell.angle_alpha   90.00
_cell.angle_beta   90.00
_cell.angle_gamma   90.00
#
_symmetry.space_group_name_H-M   'P 1'
#
loop_
_entity.id
_entity.type
_entity.pdbx_description
1 polymer ?
#
loop_
_entity_poly.entity_id
_entity_poly.type
_entity_poly.pdbx_seq_one_letter_code
_entity_poly.pdbx_strand_id
1 'polypeptide(L)'
;MAGSGKTSFVKKFSSYLYDKQDNPYVINLDPACRDVPYLVNVDIRNTVNYKEVMKQYKLGPNGGIVTSLNLFSTKFSQLIELLDILSKNTSNLCILDTPGQIEVFTWSASGQIITEALASIYPTVLIFVVDIVRSTNPVTFMSNMLYACSIMYKYKLPIIVVLNKIDIVNHKYAIEWMQDFEVFQEALEADSSYISNLTRSMSLALDEFYSTLKVVGFSSVSGEGTEELLQLIKLAGEDYEKNYRVEWIRLRDEKAKSEQLEKARKLKSVLKEEGLGSAVALVTEVGIGREVADIYLKHPANESSDDSEGEETPFKPADKTMKESFMKFLQRHKEKNIEQKNTMSNPTTSGTSDLTSPGPSTS
;
A
#
# COMPACT_ATOMS: atom_id res chain seq x y z
N MET A 1 2.95 9.03 6.53
CA MET A 1 4.42 9.06 6.27
C MET A 1 5.20 8.76 7.55
N ALA A 2 6.47 8.38 7.43
CA ALA A 2 7.35 8.25 8.59
C ALA A 2 7.65 9.65 9.17
N GLY A 3 7.59 9.79 10.50
CA GLY A 3 7.87 11.06 11.18
C GLY A 3 6.71 12.08 11.20
N SER A 4 5.55 11.80 10.59
CA SER A 4 4.36 12.67 10.71
C SER A 4 3.68 12.62 12.08
N GLY A 5 4.08 11.67 12.93
CA GLY A 5 3.62 11.58 14.32
C GLY A 5 2.43 10.65 14.54
N LYS A 6 2.24 9.61 13.71
CA LYS A 6 1.16 8.61 13.84
C LYS A 6 1.06 8.02 15.26
N THR A 7 2.15 7.46 15.78
CA THR A 7 2.19 6.86 17.12
C THR A 7 1.94 7.89 18.23
N SER A 8 2.45 9.12 18.08
CA SER A 8 2.19 10.21 19.04
C SER A 8 0.73 10.67 18.99
N PHE A 9 0.13 10.70 17.80
CA PHE A 9 -1.28 10.97 17.58
C PHE A 9 -2.14 9.90 18.27
N VAL A 10 -1.86 8.61 18.02
CA VAL A 10 -2.57 7.48 18.66
C VAL A 10 -2.46 7.57 20.17
N LYS A 11 -1.28 7.86 20.72
CA LYS A 11 -1.08 8.08 22.16
C LYS A 11 -2.00 9.17 22.71
N LYS A 12 -1.98 10.35 22.09
CA LYS A 12 -2.72 11.50 22.62
C LYS A 12 -4.23 11.32 22.47
N PHE A 13 -4.66 10.82 21.32
CA PHE A 13 -6.05 10.57 21.01
C PHE A 13 -6.66 9.48 21.90
N SER A 14 -5.95 8.36 22.10
CA SER A 14 -6.41 7.31 23.03
C SER A 14 -6.48 7.82 24.47
N SER A 15 -5.47 8.56 24.94
CA SER A 15 -5.47 9.17 26.29
C SER A 15 -6.70 10.06 26.50
N TYR A 16 -7.04 10.90 25.52
CA TYR A 16 -8.22 11.76 25.61
C TYR A 16 -9.53 10.96 25.74
N LEU A 17 -9.64 9.85 25.01
CA LEU A 17 -10.81 8.97 25.07
C LEU A 17 -10.93 8.23 26.40
N TYR A 18 -9.80 7.79 26.98
CA TYR A 18 -9.76 7.25 28.33
C TYR A 18 -10.24 8.26 29.37
N ASP A 19 -9.83 9.53 29.26
CA ASP A 19 -10.27 10.60 30.16
C ASP A 19 -11.80 10.85 30.09
N LYS A 20 -12.40 10.56 28.93
CA LYS A 20 -13.86 10.66 28.69
C LYS A 20 -14.63 9.37 29.04
N GLN A 21 -13.95 8.34 29.55
CA GLN A 21 -14.51 7.01 29.80
C GLN A 21 -15.06 6.29 28.55
N ASP A 22 -14.65 6.71 27.35
CA ASP A 22 -15.00 6.07 26.08
C ASP A 22 -13.79 5.26 25.59
N ASN A 23 -13.42 4.24 26.37
CA ASN A 23 -12.14 3.55 26.22
C ASN A 23 -12.02 2.87 24.85
N PRO A 24 -11.04 3.25 24.01
CA PRO A 24 -10.88 2.69 22.68
C PRO A 24 -10.16 1.34 22.72
N TYR A 25 -10.43 0.49 21.74
CA TYR A 25 -9.62 -0.70 21.50
C TYR A 25 -8.44 -0.34 20.58
N VAL A 26 -7.21 -0.45 21.10
CA VAL A 26 -6.01 0.02 20.40
C VAL A 26 -5.18 -1.17 19.89
N ILE A 27 -4.84 -1.15 18.61
CA ILE A 27 -4.07 -2.20 17.92
C ILE A 27 -2.82 -1.57 17.31
N ASN A 28 -1.64 -2.11 17.66
CA ASN A 28 -0.38 -1.77 17.01
C ASN A 28 -0.07 -2.77 15.88
N LEU A 29 0.07 -2.26 14.66
CA LEU A 29 0.50 -3.00 13.47
C LEU A 29 1.92 -2.63 13.01
N ASP A 30 2.67 -1.78 13.73
CA ASP A 30 4.07 -1.49 13.41
C ASP A 30 5.03 -2.49 14.12
N PRO A 31 5.63 -3.44 13.39
CA PRO A 31 6.58 -4.40 13.96
C PRO A 31 7.97 -3.78 14.22
N ALA A 32 8.29 -2.65 13.58
CA ALA A 32 9.57 -1.97 13.70
C ALA A 32 9.61 -0.92 14.83
N CYS A 33 8.46 -0.63 15.45
CA CYS A 33 8.36 0.28 16.58
C CYS A 33 9.07 -0.28 17.83
N ARG A 34 10.01 0.49 18.39
CA ARG A 34 10.81 0.06 19.56
C ARG A 34 9.98 0.03 20.84
N ASP A 35 9.28 1.13 21.12
CA ASP A 35 8.49 1.32 22.33
C ASP A 35 7.12 1.85 21.93
N VAL A 36 6.06 1.21 22.45
CA VAL A 36 4.68 1.63 22.23
C VAL A 36 4.25 2.46 23.45
N PRO A 37 4.13 3.79 23.33
CA PRO A 37 4.00 4.69 24.49
C PRO A 37 2.53 4.87 24.94
N TYR A 38 1.68 3.87 24.70
CA TYR A 38 0.25 3.87 25.00
C TYR A 38 -0.22 2.45 25.38
N LEU A 39 -1.39 2.36 26.01
CA LEU A 39 -2.02 1.08 26.31
C LEU A 39 -2.50 0.44 25.00
N VAL A 40 -1.92 -0.72 24.68
CA VAL A 40 -2.21 -1.49 23.46
C VAL A 40 -2.91 -2.79 23.84
N ASN A 41 -4.03 -3.08 23.17
CA ASN A 41 -4.77 -4.32 23.37
C ASN A 41 -4.19 -5.45 22.53
N VAL A 42 -3.81 -5.17 21.28
CA VAL A 42 -3.18 -6.12 20.37
C VAL A 42 -1.92 -5.51 19.79
N ASP A 43 -0.79 -6.19 19.98
CA ASP A 43 0.50 -5.75 19.45
C ASP A 43 1.08 -6.83 18.52
N ILE A 44 1.31 -6.46 17.26
CA ILE A 44 1.96 -7.33 16.26
C ILE A 44 3.29 -7.90 16.76
N ARG A 45 4.03 -7.15 17.60
CA ARG A 45 5.34 -7.54 18.13
C ARG A 45 5.26 -8.74 19.07
N ASN A 46 4.10 -9.01 19.67
CA ASN A 46 3.87 -10.21 20.49
C ASN A 46 3.69 -11.47 19.63
N THR A 47 3.31 -11.31 18.37
CA THR A 47 3.07 -12.41 17.43
C THR A 47 4.28 -12.67 16.54
N VAL A 48 4.96 -11.61 16.11
CA VAL A 48 6.07 -11.69 15.15
C VAL A 48 7.27 -10.90 15.66
N ASN A 49 8.41 -11.59 15.80
CA ASN A 49 9.67 -10.95 16.15
C ASN A 49 10.33 -10.36 14.88
N TYR A 50 10.16 -9.06 14.68
CA TYR A 50 10.72 -8.32 13.55
C TYR A 50 12.21 -8.56 13.30
N LYS A 51 13.04 -8.55 14.35
CA LYS A 51 14.49 -8.74 14.22
C LYS A 51 14.84 -10.15 13.77
N GLU A 52 14.09 -11.14 14.26
CA GLU A 52 14.27 -12.53 13.88
C GLU A 52 13.83 -12.77 12.43
N VAL A 53 12.70 -12.20 12.01
CA VAL A 53 12.24 -12.24 10.61
C VAL A 53 13.31 -11.69 9.67
N MET A 54 13.87 -10.52 9.98
CA MET A 54 14.96 -9.95 9.17
C MET A 54 16.17 -10.89 9.08
N LYS A 55 16.55 -11.55 10.19
CA LYS A 55 17.70 -12.45 10.24
C LYS A 55 17.45 -13.76 9.49
N GLN A 56 16.30 -14.40 9.72
CA GLN A 56 15.96 -15.70 9.12
C GLN A 56 15.78 -15.59 7.61
N TYR A 57 15.04 -14.58 7.16
CA TYR A 57 14.74 -14.37 5.74
C TYR A 57 15.77 -13.49 5.02
N LYS A 58 16.82 -13.01 5.73
CA LYS A 58 17.88 -12.12 5.20
C LYS A 58 17.32 -10.87 4.52
N LEU A 59 16.34 -10.24 5.17
CA LEU A 59 15.61 -9.10 4.63
C LEU A 59 16.15 -7.77 5.16
N GLY A 60 16.08 -6.73 4.32
CA GLY A 60 16.24 -5.34 4.77
C GLY A 60 15.02 -4.86 5.59
N PRO A 61 15.07 -3.65 6.17
CA PRO A 61 14.03 -3.16 7.08
C PRO A 61 12.60 -3.20 6.50
N ASN A 62 12.40 -2.66 5.29
CA ASN A 62 11.08 -2.65 4.65
C ASN A 62 10.58 -4.06 4.33
N GLY A 63 11.46 -4.95 3.88
CA GLY A 63 11.12 -6.36 3.65
C GLY A 63 10.72 -7.07 4.94
N GLY A 64 11.43 -6.80 6.04
CA GLY A 64 11.08 -7.32 7.37
C GLY A 64 9.68 -6.87 7.83
N ILE A 65 9.28 -5.62 7.56
CA ILE A 65 7.94 -5.13 7.89
C ILE A 65 6.87 -5.84 7.06
N VAL A 66 7.04 -5.91 5.72
CA VAL A 66 6.09 -6.60 4.83
C VAL A 66 5.92 -8.07 5.25
N THR A 67 7.01 -8.78 5.48
CA THR A 67 6.95 -10.19 5.90
C THR A 67 6.30 -10.33 7.27
N SER A 68 6.53 -9.39 8.19
CA SER A 68 5.87 -9.42 9.50
C SER A 68 4.36 -9.20 9.39
N LEU A 69 3.92 -8.28 8.52
CA LEU A 69 2.51 -8.09 8.22
C LEU A 69 1.88 -9.32 7.55
N ASN A 70 2.60 -9.97 6.64
CA ASN A 70 2.13 -11.20 6.00
C ASN A 70 2.00 -12.36 7.00
N LEU A 71 2.91 -12.47 7.96
CA LEU A 71 2.80 -13.47 9.03
C LEU A 71 1.62 -13.14 9.96
N PHE A 72 1.43 -11.86 10.29
CA PHE A 72 0.31 -11.41 11.10
C PHE A 72 -1.04 -11.62 10.40
N SER A 73 -1.12 -11.42 9.08
CA SER A 73 -2.37 -11.58 8.33
C SER A 73 -2.92 -13.01 8.40
N THR A 74 -2.08 -14.03 8.62
CA THR A 74 -2.53 -15.41 8.84
C THR A 74 -3.37 -15.59 10.10
N LYS A 75 -3.19 -14.73 11.11
CA LYS A 75 -3.96 -14.72 12.37
C LYS A 75 -5.05 -13.65 12.38
N PHE A 76 -5.26 -12.96 11.26
CA PHE A 76 -6.19 -11.84 11.20
C PHE A 76 -7.63 -12.26 11.47
N SER A 77 -8.03 -13.46 11.05
CA SER A 77 -9.36 -14.01 11.38
C SER A 77 -9.61 -14.07 12.89
N GLN A 78 -8.60 -14.44 13.69
CA GLN A 78 -8.72 -14.46 15.16
C GLN A 78 -8.88 -13.05 15.72
N LEU A 79 -8.22 -12.06 15.12
CA LEU A 79 -8.40 -10.66 15.50
C LEU A 79 -9.83 -10.17 15.22
N ILE A 80 -10.40 -10.54 14.07
CA ILE A 80 -11.78 -10.21 13.72
C ILE A 80 -12.77 -10.82 14.73
N GLU A 81 -12.58 -12.09 15.12
CA GLU A 81 -13.41 -12.74 16.14
C GLU A 81 -13.34 -12.02 17.49
N LEU A 82 -12.14 -11.61 17.91
CA LEU A 82 -11.96 -10.81 19.13
C LEU A 82 -12.69 -9.46 19.03
N LEU A 83 -12.58 -8.78 17.89
CA LEU A 83 -13.27 -7.51 17.65
C LEU A 83 -14.80 -7.67 17.67
N ASP A 84 -15.35 -8.79 17.18
CA ASP A 84 -16.79 -9.04 17.20
C ASP A 84 -17.32 -9.24 18.63
N ILE A 85 -16.55 -9.94 19.48
CA ILE A 85 -16.90 -10.09 20.90
C ILE A 85 -16.87 -8.73 21.61
N LEU A 86 -15.93 -7.86 21.26
CA LEU A 86 -15.75 -6.56 21.90
C LEU A 86 -16.76 -5.51 21.45
N SER A 87 -17.11 -5.51 20.17
CA SER A 87 -18.12 -4.61 19.59
C SER A 87 -19.48 -4.77 20.30
N LYS A 88 -19.80 -5.99 20.75
CA LYS A 88 -21.02 -6.30 21.49
C LYS A 88 -21.03 -5.83 22.94
N ASN A 89 -19.86 -5.61 23.54
CA ASN A 89 -19.75 -5.52 25.00
C ASN A 89 -19.34 -4.15 25.55
N THR A 90 -18.51 -3.35 24.86
CA THR A 90 -17.84 -2.26 25.62
C THR A 90 -17.26 -1.06 24.87
N SER A 91 -16.86 -1.15 23.60
CA SER A 91 -16.03 -0.10 22.98
C SER A 91 -16.61 0.43 21.67
N ASN A 92 -16.82 1.76 21.59
CA ASN A 92 -17.36 2.44 20.41
C ASN A 92 -16.32 2.64 19.30
N LEU A 93 -15.02 2.58 19.62
CA LEU A 93 -13.95 2.93 18.68
C LEU A 93 -12.78 1.95 18.75
N CYS A 94 -12.29 1.56 17.57
CA CYS A 94 -11.06 0.80 17.40
C CYS A 94 -10.01 1.68 16.68
N ILE A 95 -8.81 1.77 17.23
CA ILE A 95 -7.70 2.58 16.71
C ILE A 95 -6.57 1.66 16.27
N LEU A 96 -6.16 1.78 15.00
CA LEU A 96 -5.06 1.00 14.44
C LEU A 96 -3.86 1.89 14.16
N ASP A 97 -2.73 1.64 14.82
CA ASP A 97 -1.45 2.28 14.50
C ASP A 97 -0.72 1.48 13.42
N THR A 98 -0.44 2.10 12.29
CA THR A 98 0.14 1.46 11.11
C THR A 98 1.66 1.69 11.03
N PRO A 99 2.41 0.84 10.30
CA PRO A 99 3.85 1.01 10.14
C PRO A 99 4.31 2.42 9.77
N GLY A 100 5.50 2.79 10.24
CA GLY A 100 6.18 4.05 9.91
C GLY A 100 6.13 4.40 8.42
N GLN A 101 6.52 3.45 7.57
CA GLN A 101 6.52 3.58 6.11
C GLN A 101 5.14 3.29 5.55
N ILE A 102 4.55 4.29 4.90
CA ILE A 102 3.16 4.21 4.45
C ILE A 102 3.01 3.21 3.30
N GLU A 103 4.00 3.15 2.41
CA GLU A 103 3.96 2.32 1.22
C GLU A 103 3.94 0.84 1.56
N VAL A 104 4.63 0.46 2.64
CA VAL A 104 4.66 -0.91 3.13
C VAL A 104 3.29 -1.37 3.59
N PHE A 105 2.45 -0.47 4.09
CA PHE A 105 1.08 -0.80 4.48
C PHE A 105 0.12 -0.64 3.29
N THR A 106 0.14 0.49 2.60
CA THR A 106 -0.87 0.81 1.58
C THR A 106 -0.69 0.05 0.27
N TRP A 107 0.54 -0.36 -0.08
CA TRP A 107 0.84 -1.08 -1.33
C TRP A 107 1.17 -2.55 -1.14
N SER A 108 1.16 -3.06 0.10
CA SER A 108 1.30 -4.51 0.33
C SER A 108 -0.04 -5.22 0.26
N ALA A 109 0.00 -6.47 -0.21
CA ALA A 109 -1.17 -7.35 -0.20
C ALA A 109 -1.72 -7.55 1.22
N SER A 110 -0.86 -7.69 2.22
CA SER A 110 -1.30 -7.86 3.61
C SER A 110 -2.00 -6.62 4.17
N GLY A 111 -1.47 -5.42 3.95
CA GLY A 111 -2.13 -4.19 4.39
C GLY A 111 -3.45 -3.95 3.67
N GLN A 112 -3.54 -4.32 2.39
CA GLN A 112 -4.80 -4.29 1.64
C GLN A 112 -5.83 -5.26 2.24
N ILE A 113 -5.48 -6.54 2.41
CA ILE A 113 -6.37 -7.56 3.02
C ILE A 113 -6.86 -7.12 4.40
N ILE A 114 -5.96 -6.62 5.25
CA ILE A 114 -6.30 -6.13 6.60
C ILE A 114 -7.33 -5.00 6.53
N THR A 115 -7.08 -4.01 5.67
CA THR A 115 -7.94 -2.82 5.54
C THR A 115 -9.31 -3.19 4.99
N GLU A 116 -9.37 -4.02 3.95
CA GLU A 116 -10.63 -4.47 3.32
C GLU A 116 -11.44 -5.38 4.24
N ALA A 117 -10.78 -6.28 4.97
CA ALA A 117 -11.46 -7.13 5.93
C ALA A 117 -12.09 -6.31 7.06
N LEU A 118 -11.43 -5.27 7.55
CA LEU A 118 -12.04 -4.36 8.53
C LEU A 118 -13.17 -3.54 7.91
N ALA A 119 -12.94 -2.99 6.72
CA ALA A 119 -13.89 -2.18 5.99
C ALA A 119 -15.13 -2.95 5.52
N SER A 120 -15.12 -4.28 5.48
CA SER A 120 -16.31 -5.07 5.15
C SER A 120 -17.20 -5.38 6.37
N ILE A 121 -16.65 -5.25 7.58
CA ILE A 121 -17.33 -5.64 8.83
C ILE A 121 -17.72 -4.40 9.63
N TYR A 122 -16.84 -3.39 9.66
CA TYR A 122 -16.99 -2.21 10.52
C TYR A 122 -16.90 -0.92 9.70
N PRO A 123 -17.64 0.13 10.10
CA PRO A 123 -17.43 1.48 9.60
C PRO A 123 -15.98 1.91 9.82
N THR A 124 -15.23 2.01 8.73
CA THR A 124 -13.78 2.24 8.76
C THR A 124 -13.47 3.60 8.15
N VAL A 125 -12.72 4.41 8.89
CA VAL A 125 -12.28 5.75 8.47
C VAL A 125 -10.76 5.79 8.43
N LEU A 126 -10.19 6.28 7.34
CA LEU A 126 -8.75 6.43 7.17
C LEU A 126 -8.30 7.79 7.73
N ILE A 127 -7.36 7.76 8.68
CA ILE A 127 -6.73 8.98 9.21
C ILE A 127 -5.38 9.19 8.53
N PHE A 128 -5.29 10.22 7.69
CA PHE A 128 -4.06 10.58 6.99
C PHE A 128 -3.31 11.69 7.74
N VAL A 129 -2.30 11.30 8.53
CA VAL A 129 -1.52 12.23 9.36
C VAL A 129 -0.41 12.89 8.54
N VAL A 130 -0.50 14.22 8.40
CA VAL A 130 0.44 15.08 7.69
C VAL A 130 1.32 15.85 8.68
N ASP A 131 2.60 16.00 8.35
CA ASP A 131 3.53 16.83 9.12
C ASP A 131 3.49 18.27 8.61
N ILE A 132 2.77 19.16 9.30
CA ILE A 132 2.56 20.53 8.82
C ILE A 132 3.87 21.33 8.76
N VAL A 133 4.81 21.06 9.68
CA VAL A 133 6.10 21.75 9.75
C VAL A 133 6.95 21.49 8.49
N ARG A 134 6.83 20.30 7.92
CA ARG A 134 7.51 19.91 6.67
C ARG A 134 6.71 20.24 5.42
N SER A 135 5.41 20.54 5.55
CA SER A 135 4.50 20.89 4.46
C SER A 135 4.23 22.39 4.38
N THR A 136 5.17 23.22 4.85
CA THR A 136 5.16 24.67 4.62
C THR A 136 5.53 25.03 3.18
N ASN A 137 6.25 24.14 2.49
CA ASN A 137 6.49 24.28 1.06
C ASN A 137 5.25 23.77 0.27
N PRO A 138 4.68 24.58 -0.64
CA PRO A 138 3.47 24.23 -1.40
C PRO A 138 3.61 22.96 -2.25
N VAL A 139 4.77 22.72 -2.86
CA VAL A 139 5.05 21.50 -3.63
C VAL A 139 5.00 20.25 -2.74
N THR A 140 5.56 20.35 -1.53
CA THR A 140 5.54 19.25 -0.56
C THR A 140 4.13 18.98 -0.07
N PHE A 141 3.35 20.04 0.17
CA PHE A 141 1.94 19.93 0.52
C PHE A 141 1.13 19.26 -0.60
N MET A 142 1.27 19.73 -1.85
CA MET A 142 0.62 19.15 -3.02
C MET A 142 0.91 17.65 -3.16
N SER A 143 2.18 17.27 -3.01
CA SER A 143 2.62 15.88 -3.10
C SER A 143 1.96 15.01 -2.02
N ASN A 144 1.88 15.51 -0.78
CA ASN A 144 1.22 14.80 0.31
C ASN A 144 -0.29 14.64 0.07
N MET A 145 -0.95 15.66 -0.47
CA MET A 145 -2.37 15.61 -0.76
C MET A 145 -2.69 14.67 -1.94
N LEU A 146 -1.86 14.65 -2.99
CA LEU A 146 -1.95 13.67 -4.07
C LEU A 146 -1.74 12.23 -3.57
N TYR A 147 -0.88 12.03 -2.57
CA TYR A 147 -0.75 10.75 -1.88
C TYR A 147 -2.03 10.37 -1.13
N ALA A 148 -2.63 11.31 -0.39
CA ALA A 148 -3.91 11.09 0.29
C ALA A 148 -5.02 10.73 -0.71
N CYS A 149 -5.07 11.42 -1.85
CA CYS A 149 -5.96 11.14 -2.97
C CYS A 149 -5.80 9.73 -3.49
N SER A 150 -4.55 9.33 -3.75
CA SER A 150 -4.23 7.99 -4.25
C SER A 150 -4.71 6.89 -3.29
N ILE A 151 -4.59 7.11 -1.98
CA ILE A 151 -5.05 6.18 -0.93
C ILE A 151 -6.59 6.15 -0.87
N MET A 152 -7.23 7.32 -0.95
CA MET A 152 -8.69 7.42 -0.97
C MET A 152 -9.28 6.65 -2.15
N TYR A 153 -8.76 6.84 -3.38
CA TYR A 153 -9.24 6.11 -4.55
C TYR A 153 -8.93 4.61 -4.50
N LYS A 154 -7.79 4.24 -3.91
CA LYS A 154 -7.40 2.84 -3.75
C LYS A 154 -8.37 2.09 -2.85
N TYR A 155 -8.65 2.62 -1.66
CA TYR A 155 -9.48 1.93 -0.67
C TYR A 155 -10.97 2.28 -0.76
N LYS A 156 -11.31 3.38 -1.43
CA LYS A 156 -12.66 3.98 -1.50
C LYS A 156 -13.28 4.31 -0.13
N LEU A 157 -12.46 4.40 0.92
CA LEU A 157 -12.92 4.69 2.28
C LEU A 157 -12.91 6.20 2.55
N PRO A 158 -13.80 6.69 3.45
CA PRO A 158 -13.73 8.06 3.93
C PRO A 158 -12.37 8.33 4.56
N ILE A 159 -11.72 9.40 4.12
CA ILE A 159 -10.41 9.82 4.61
C ILE A 159 -10.54 11.18 5.31
N ILE A 160 -9.87 11.31 6.44
CA ILE A 160 -9.71 12.57 7.17
C ILE A 160 -8.23 12.92 7.18
N VAL A 161 -7.90 14.11 6.69
CA VAL A 161 -6.53 14.64 6.73
C VAL A 161 -6.32 15.32 8.08
N VAL A 162 -5.36 14.80 8.84
CA VAL A 162 -4.97 15.37 10.14
C VAL A 162 -3.66 16.12 9.97
N LEU A 163 -3.73 17.45 10.04
CA LEU A 163 -2.56 18.33 9.98
C LEU A 163 -1.93 18.36 11.37
N ASN A 164 -0.92 17.52 11.61
CA ASN A 164 -0.30 17.37 12.92
C ASN A 164 0.80 18.40 13.17
N LYS A 165 1.15 18.60 14.45
CA LYS A 165 2.20 19.51 14.95
C LYS A 165 1.84 21.00 14.85
N ILE A 166 0.55 21.30 15.04
CA ILE A 166 0.05 22.68 15.02
C ILE A 166 0.59 23.55 16.16
N ASP A 167 1.12 22.91 17.21
CA ASP A 167 1.84 23.55 18.31
C ASP A 167 3.15 24.21 17.86
N ILE A 168 3.70 23.81 16.71
CA ILE A 168 4.93 24.38 16.14
C ILE A 168 4.60 25.39 15.03
N VAL A 169 3.75 25.00 14.07
CA VAL A 169 3.37 25.83 12.93
C VAL A 169 1.85 25.84 12.80
N ASN A 170 1.26 27.03 12.67
CA ASN A 170 -0.17 27.18 12.49
C ASN A 170 -0.63 26.55 11.17
N HIS A 171 -1.69 25.74 11.21
CA HIS A 171 -2.21 24.98 10.06
C HIS A 171 -3.13 25.79 9.14
N LYS A 172 -3.46 27.05 9.46
CA LYS A 172 -4.39 27.90 8.69
C LYS A 172 -4.01 28.06 7.23
N TYR A 173 -2.72 28.23 6.91
CA TYR A 173 -2.26 28.37 5.52
C TYR A 173 -2.61 27.14 4.68
N ALA A 174 -2.55 25.93 5.26
CA ALA A 174 -2.86 24.70 4.56
C ALA A 174 -4.37 24.52 4.36
N ILE A 175 -5.18 24.98 5.32
CA ILE A 175 -6.64 25.05 5.13
C ILE A 175 -6.97 26.04 4.00
N GLU A 176 -6.34 27.22 4.01
CA GLU A 176 -6.52 28.25 2.99
C GLU A 176 -6.16 27.70 1.59
N TRP A 177 -5.03 27.01 1.45
CA TRP A 177 -4.66 26.35 0.19
C TRP A 177 -5.63 25.27 -0.31
N MET A 178 -6.39 24.66 0.60
CA MET A 178 -7.39 23.64 0.25
C MET A 178 -8.76 24.23 -0.07
N GLN A 179 -9.07 25.41 0.47
CA GLN A 179 -10.35 26.10 0.27
C GLN A 179 -10.29 27.12 -0.86
N ASP A 180 -9.13 27.74 -1.06
CA ASP A 180 -8.86 28.74 -2.07
C ASP A 180 -7.69 28.27 -2.94
N PHE A 181 -8.06 27.71 -4.09
CA PHE A 181 -7.10 27.23 -5.07
C PHE A 181 -6.27 28.37 -5.69
N GLU A 182 -6.79 29.60 -5.78
CA GLU A 182 -6.06 30.73 -6.36
C GLU A 182 -4.86 31.10 -5.46
N VAL A 183 -5.08 31.15 -4.14
CA VAL A 183 -4.00 31.35 -3.16
C VAL A 183 -2.96 30.24 -3.24
N PHE A 184 -3.39 28.99 -3.43
CA PHE A 184 -2.47 27.88 -3.59
C PHE A 184 -1.67 27.94 -4.89
N GLN A 185 -2.31 28.35 -5.99
CA GLN A 185 -1.63 28.53 -7.27
C GLN A 185 -0.60 29.65 -7.21
N GLU A 186 -0.92 30.80 -6.60
CA GLU A 186 0.04 31.89 -6.41
C GLU A 186 1.25 31.43 -5.58
N ALA A 187 1.01 30.68 -4.49
CA ALA A 187 2.07 30.12 -3.67
C ALA A 187 2.97 29.13 -4.46
N LEU A 188 2.40 28.36 -5.39
CA LEU A 188 3.14 27.45 -6.26
C LEU A 188 3.90 28.14 -7.38
N GLU A 189 3.36 29.23 -7.94
CA GLU A 189 4.03 30.04 -8.97
C GLU A 189 5.20 30.85 -8.38
N ALA A 190 5.08 31.27 -7.12
CA ALA A 190 6.18 31.89 -6.38
C ALA A 190 7.35 30.92 -6.14
N ASP A 191 7.08 29.61 -6.09
CA ASP A 191 8.12 28.58 -5.97
C ASP A 191 8.70 28.27 -7.36
N SER A 192 9.93 28.70 -7.64
CA SER A 192 10.59 28.66 -8.97
C SER A 192 10.86 27.25 -9.54
N SER A 193 10.22 26.23 -8.99
CA SER A 193 10.34 24.83 -9.39
C SER A 193 9.61 24.55 -10.71
N TYR A 194 10.08 23.54 -11.45
CA TYR A 194 9.48 23.04 -12.71
C TYR A 194 7.99 22.64 -12.60
N ILE A 195 7.47 22.59 -11.38
CA ILE A 195 6.17 22.04 -11.03
C ILE A 195 5.01 23.00 -11.36
N SER A 196 5.28 24.28 -11.59
CA SER A 196 4.26 25.28 -11.94
C SER A 196 3.39 24.89 -13.14
N ASN A 197 3.99 24.30 -14.18
CA ASN A 197 3.23 23.83 -15.35
C ASN A 197 2.34 22.61 -15.04
N LEU A 198 2.83 21.65 -14.24
CA LEU A 198 2.06 20.47 -13.85
C LEU A 198 0.90 20.86 -12.95
N THR A 199 1.14 21.71 -11.96
CA THR A 199 0.10 22.25 -11.08
C THR A 199 -0.99 22.94 -11.87
N ARG A 200 -0.63 23.80 -12.83
CA ARG A 200 -1.63 24.49 -13.66
C ARG A 200 -2.49 23.51 -14.47
N SER A 201 -1.93 22.39 -14.90
CA SER A 201 -2.68 21.34 -15.60
C SER A 201 -3.53 20.48 -14.67
N MET A 202 -3.17 20.36 -13.39
CA MET A 202 -3.88 19.57 -12.39
C MET A 202 -4.84 20.40 -11.53
N SER A 203 -4.93 21.72 -11.76
CA SER A 203 -5.63 22.68 -10.90
C SER A 203 -7.08 22.33 -10.62
N LEU A 204 -7.87 22.15 -11.68
CA LEU A 204 -9.30 21.81 -11.58
C LEU A 204 -9.53 20.49 -10.84
N ALA A 205 -8.69 19.48 -11.10
CA ALA A 205 -8.81 18.18 -10.45
C ALA A 205 -8.43 18.24 -8.96
N LEU A 206 -7.44 19.06 -8.61
CA LEU A 206 -7.04 19.29 -7.22
C LEU A 206 -8.10 20.08 -6.46
N ASP A 207 -8.70 21.09 -7.08
CA ASP A 207 -9.75 21.93 -6.47
C ASP A 207 -11.00 21.10 -6.11
N GLU A 208 -11.52 20.32 -7.07
CA GLU A 208 -12.63 19.41 -6.82
C GLU A 208 -12.29 18.43 -5.69
N PHE A 209 -11.09 17.85 -5.72
CA PHE A 209 -10.65 16.92 -4.70
C PHE A 209 -10.51 17.55 -3.31
N TYR A 210 -9.87 18.72 -3.19
CA TYR A 210 -9.65 19.40 -1.92
C TYR A 210 -10.95 19.86 -1.28
N SER A 211 -11.93 20.27 -2.09
CA SER A 211 -13.26 20.66 -1.60
C SER A 211 -14.00 19.54 -0.87
N THR A 212 -13.72 18.27 -1.21
CA THR A 212 -14.36 17.10 -0.60
C THR A 212 -13.65 16.58 0.65
N LEU A 213 -12.38 16.96 0.84
CA LEU A 213 -11.57 16.44 1.93
C LEU A 213 -11.95 17.04 3.28
N LYS A 214 -12.19 16.16 4.25
CA LYS A 214 -12.33 16.54 5.64
C LYS A 214 -10.95 16.75 6.24
N VAL A 215 -10.70 17.94 6.81
CA VAL A 215 -9.40 18.32 7.36
C VAL A 215 -9.55 18.85 8.78
N VAL A 216 -8.59 18.53 9.63
CA VAL A 216 -8.50 19.05 11.00
C VAL A 216 -7.06 19.31 11.40
N GLY A 217 -6.82 20.43 12.07
CA GLY A 217 -5.55 20.71 12.74
C GLY A 217 -5.47 19.94 14.05
N PHE A 218 -4.35 19.25 14.30
CA PHE A 218 -4.15 18.48 15.52
C PHE A 218 -2.77 18.69 16.14
N SER A 219 -2.70 18.77 17.46
CA SER A 219 -1.43 18.69 18.18
C SER A 219 -1.35 17.42 19.00
N SER A 220 -0.41 16.54 18.65
CA SER A 220 -0.12 15.34 19.44
C SER A 220 0.49 15.65 20.81
N VAL A 221 0.91 16.90 21.06
CA VAL A 221 1.46 17.34 22.34
C VAL A 221 0.36 17.90 23.23
N SER A 222 -0.36 18.94 22.76
CA SER A 222 -1.40 19.60 23.57
C SER A 222 -2.73 18.84 23.57
N GLY A 223 -3.08 18.18 22.46
CA GLY A 223 -4.40 17.56 22.25
C GLY A 223 -5.41 18.50 21.62
N GLU A 224 -4.96 19.68 21.17
CA GLU A 224 -5.77 20.58 20.37
C GLU A 224 -6.28 19.86 19.10
N GLY A 225 -7.53 20.12 18.72
CA GLY A 225 -8.18 19.49 17.57
C GLY A 225 -8.88 18.15 17.85
N THR A 226 -8.78 17.60 19.07
CA THR A 226 -9.37 16.27 19.36
C THR A 226 -10.89 16.25 19.27
N GLU A 227 -11.57 17.30 19.74
CA GLU A 227 -13.04 17.37 19.70
C GLU A 227 -13.56 17.48 18.27
N GLU A 228 -12.96 18.35 17.46
CA GLU A 228 -13.28 18.52 16.05
C GLU A 228 -13.04 17.23 15.27
N LEU A 229 -11.92 16.55 15.52
CA LEU A 229 -11.63 15.25 14.93
C LEU A 229 -12.69 14.21 15.27
N LEU A 230 -13.18 14.16 16.52
CA LEU A 230 -14.25 13.22 16.90
C LEU A 230 -15.56 13.50 16.16
N GLN A 231 -15.88 14.76 15.91
CA GLN A 231 -17.06 15.13 15.11
C GLN A 231 -16.88 14.69 13.65
N LEU A 232 -15.70 14.93 13.06
CA LEU A 232 -15.40 14.50 11.70
C LEU A 232 -15.40 12.97 11.55
N ILE A 233 -14.91 12.22 12.53
CA ILE A 233 -14.96 10.75 12.54
C ILE A 233 -16.41 10.26 12.52
N LYS A 234 -17.31 10.87 13.30
CA LYS A 234 -18.75 10.52 13.27
C LYS A 234 -19.36 10.78 11.90
N LEU A 235 -19.12 11.97 11.33
CA LEU A 235 -19.60 12.34 9.99
C LEU A 235 -19.00 11.43 8.90
N ALA A 236 -17.75 10.99 9.04
CA ALA A 236 -17.12 10.04 8.13
C ALA A 236 -17.69 8.62 8.28
N GLY A 237 -18.09 8.21 9.49
CA GLY A 237 -18.80 6.95 9.70
C GLY A 237 -20.18 6.92 9.03
N GLU A 238 -20.92 8.03 9.07
CA GLU A 238 -22.19 8.15 8.33
C GLU A 238 -22.00 8.12 6.81
N ASP A 239 -20.94 8.76 6.32
CA ASP A 239 -20.55 8.79 4.92
C ASP A 239 -20.15 7.40 4.40
N TYR A 240 -19.40 6.65 5.22
CA TYR A 240 -19.10 5.24 4.97
C TYR A 240 -20.38 4.41 4.75
N GLU A 241 -21.38 4.57 5.62
CA GLU A 241 -22.61 3.78 5.57
C GLU A 241 -23.46 4.12 4.33
N LYS A 242 -23.51 5.41 3.96
CA LYS A 242 -24.31 5.90 2.81
C LYS A 242 -23.68 5.58 1.46
N ASN A 243 -22.37 5.74 1.35
CA ASN A 243 -21.66 5.67 0.08
C ASN A 243 -20.91 4.34 -0.06
N TYR A 244 -19.92 4.09 0.79
CA TYR A 244 -19.04 2.92 0.66
C TYR A 244 -19.80 1.60 0.82
N ARG A 245 -20.63 1.45 1.86
CA ARG A 245 -21.31 0.19 2.13
C ARG A 245 -22.29 -0.20 1.03
N VAL A 246 -22.99 0.78 0.46
CA VAL A 246 -23.91 0.56 -0.67
C VAL A 246 -23.15 0.11 -1.91
N GLU A 247 -22.06 0.79 -2.25
CA GLU A 247 -21.20 0.42 -3.37
C GLU A 247 -20.60 -0.97 -3.16
N TRP A 248 -20.11 -1.27 -1.96
CA TRP A 248 -19.53 -2.56 -1.60
C TRP A 248 -20.54 -3.72 -1.74
N ILE A 249 -21.77 -3.56 -1.26
CA ILE A 249 -22.83 -4.56 -1.41
C ILE A 249 -23.13 -4.79 -2.90
N ARG A 250 -23.22 -3.72 -3.68
CA ARG A 250 -23.47 -3.81 -5.12
C ARG A 250 -22.38 -4.60 -5.84
N LEU A 251 -21.10 -4.28 -5.60
CA LEU A 251 -19.97 -5.01 -6.19
C LEU A 251 -19.97 -6.48 -5.78
N ARG A 252 -20.24 -6.77 -4.50
CA ARG A 252 -20.32 -8.14 -3.99
C ARG A 252 -21.42 -8.95 -4.70
N ASP A 253 -22.61 -8.37 -4.86
CA ASP A 253 -23.74 -9.04 -5.50
C ASP A 253 -23.52 -9.24 -7.01
N GLU A 254 -22.90 -8.26 -7.70
CA GLU A 254 -22.49 -8.38 -9.11
C GLU A 254 -21.47 -9.51 -9.29
N LYS A 255 -20.48 -9.60 -8.38
CA LYS A 255 -19.46 -10.65 -8.42
C LYS A 255 -20.05 -12.03 -8.13
N ALA A 256 -20.90 -12.17 -7.11
CA ALA A 256 -21.57 -13.42 -6.80
C ALA A 256 -22.40 -13.94 -7.98
N LYS A 257 -23.08 -13.05 -8.71
CA LYS A 257 -23.80 -13.39 -9.95
C LYS A 257 -22.86 -13.85 -11.06
N SER A 258 -21.73 -13.16 -11.26
CA SER A 258 -20.72 -13.52 -12.27
C SER A 258 -20.13 -14.90 -11.99
N GLU A 259 -19.73 -15.18 -10.75
CA GLU A 259 -19.18 -16.47 -10.34
C GLU A 259 -20.20 -17.61 -10.47
N GLN A 260 -21.47 -17.37 -10.13
CA GLN A 260 -22.55 -18.35 -10.36
C GLN A 260 -22.74 -18.64 -11.85
N LEU A 261 -22.67 -17.61 -12.69
CA LEU A 261 -22.81 -17.76 -14.14
C LEU A 261 -21.61 -18.50 -14.75
N GLU A 262 -20.40 -18.26 -14.26
CA GLU A 262 -19.19 -18.97 -14.66
C GLU A 262 -19.21 -20.45 -14.21
N LYS A 263 -19.59 -20.72 -12.96
CA LYS A 263 -19.80 -22.09 -12.45
C LYS A 263 -20.86 -22.83 -13.26
N ALA A 264 -21.97 -22.16 -13.60
CA ALA A 264 -23.01 -22.75 -14.44
C ALA A 264 -22.53 -23.03 -15.89
N ARG A 265 -21.67 -22.17 -16.45
CA ARG A 265 -21.02 -22.41 -17.76
C ARG A 265 -20.08 -23.62 -17.69
N LYS A 266 -19.20 -23.69 -16.68
CA LYS A 266 -18.28 -24.83 -16.47
C LYS A 266 -19.02 -26.14 -16.25
N LEU A 267 -20.13 -26.12 -15.49
CA LEU A 267 -20.96 -27.32 -15.31
C LEU A 267 -21.63 -27.77 -16.62
N LYS A 268 -22.10 -26.83 -17.45
CA LYS A 268 -22.67 -27.13 -18.78
C LYS A 268 -21.64 -27.67 -19.77
N SER A 269 -20.38 -27.24 -19.71
CA SER A 269 -19.32 -27.79 -20.56
C SER A 269 -18.94 -29.21 -20.13
N VAL A 270 -18.82 -29.46 -18.82
CA VAL A 270 -18.55 -30.81 -18.29
C VAL A 270 -19.67 -31.79 -18.60
N LEU A 271 -20.94 -31.37 -18.51
CA LEU A 271 -22.10 -32.21 -18.88
C LEU A 271 -22.15 -32.55 -20.39
N LYS A 272 -21.49 -31.77 -21.25
CA LYS A 272 -21.38 -32.08 -22.68
C LYS A 272 -20.22 -33.05 -23.00
N GLU A 273 -19.25 -33.17 -22.10
CA GLU A 273 -18.16 -34.13 -22.21
C GLU A 273 -18.59 -35.44 -21.53
N GLU A 274 -19.35 -36.28 -22.22
CA GLU A 274 -19.64 -37.65 -21.79
C GLU A 274 -18.36 -38.51 -21.86
N GLY A 275 -17.54 -38.46 -20.81
CA GLY A 275 -16.34 -39.27 -20.66
C GLY A 275 -16.24 -39.86 -19.24
N LEU A 276 -15.96 -41.16 -19.15
CA LEU A 276 -15.80 -41.88 -17.88
C LEU A 276 -14.71 -41.24 -17.00
N GLY A 277 -15.11 -40.52 -15.96
CA GLY A 277 -14.21 -39.96 -14.95
C GLY A 277 -14.76 -40.13 -13.54
N SER A 278 -13.91 -40.54 -12.60
CA SER A 278 -14.29 -40.79 -11.20
C SER A 278 -14.67 -39.50 -10.47
N ALA A 279 -15.74 -39.55 -9.68
CA ALA A 279 -16.22 -38.43 -8.87
C ALA A 279 -15.16 -37.99 -7.83
N VAL A 280 -14.66 -36.76 -7.96
CA VAL A 280 -13.87 -36.08 -6.92
C VAL A 280 -14.80 -35.15 -6.16
N ALA A 281 -14.79 -35.24 -4.83
CA ALA A 281 -15.63 -34.41 -3.96
C ALA A 281 -15.22 -32.93 -4.06
N LEU A 282 -16.20 -32.08 -4.36
CA LEU A 282 -16.04 -30.63 -4.37
C LEU A 282 -15.92 -30.15 -2.92
N VAL A 283 -14.73 -29.71 -2.50
CA VAL A 283 -14.54 -29.09 -1.18
C VAL A 283 -15.31 -27.77 -1.15
N THR A 284 -16.35 -27.68 -0.32
CA THR A 284 -17.29 -26.56 -0.21
C THR A 284 -17.07 -25.66 1.00
N GLU A 285 -15.91 -25.73 1.66
CA GLU A 285 -15.60 -24.80 2.77
C GLU A 285 -14.87 -23.57 2.24
N VAL A 286 -15.64 -22.54 1.92
CA VAL A 286 -15.12 -21.19 1.66
C VAL A 286 -15.00 -20.49 3.01
N GLY A 287 -13.77 -20.24 3.44
CA GLY A 287 -13.50 -19.45 4.63
C GLY A 287 -13.93 -18.00 4.42
N ILE A 288 -14.64 -17.43 5.40
CA ILE A 288 -15.28 -16.10 5.42
C ILE A 288 -14.31 -14.95 5.01
N GLY A 289 -13.00 -15.15 5.13
CA GLY A 289 -11.98 -14.17 4.72
C GLY A 289 -11.48 -14.25 3.27
N ARG A 290 -11.72 -15.35 2.56
CA ARG A 290 -11.22 -15.54 1.17
C ARG A 290 -12.11 -14.85 0.14
N GLU A 291 -13.41 -14.81 0.39
CA GLU A 291 -14.38 -14.08 -0.44
C GLU A 291 -14.08 -12.58 -0.49
N VAL A 292 -13.61 -11.99 0.63
CA VAL A 292 -13.28 -10.56 0.73
C VAL A 292 -12.03 -10.21 -0.08
N ALA A 293 -10.96 -11.02 0.04
CA ALA A 293 -9.72 -10.80 -0.71
C ALA A 293 -9.93 -10.97 -2.23
N ASP A 294 -10.74 -11.96 -2.64
CA ASP A 294 -11.00 -12.18 -4.07
C ASP A 294 -11.86 -11.05 -4.69
N ILE A 295 -12.63 -10.27 -3.91
CA ILE A 295 -13.46 -9.15 -4.45
C ILE A 295 -12.58 -8.01 -4.96
N TYR A 296 -11.43 -7.73 -4.35
CA TYR A 296 -10.58 -6.58 -4.67
C TYR A 296 -9.14 -6.90 -5.11
N LEU A 297 -8.68 -8.15 -5.03
CA LEU A 297 -7.45 -8.57 -5.73
C LEU A 297 -7.57 -8.37 -7.25
N LYS A 298 -8.79 -8.22 -7.78
CA LYS A 298 -9.08 -7.75 -9.14
C LYS A 298 -9.50 -6.27 -9.10
N HIS A 299 -8.54 -5.36 -9.00
CA HIS A 299 -8.80 -3.92 -9.12
C HIS A 299 -9.33 -3.58 -10.54
N PRO A 300 -10.22 -2.58 -10.71
CA PRO A 300 -10.62 -2.08 -12.04
C PRO A 300 -9.47 -1.46 -12.85
N ALA A 301 -8.35 -1.08 -12.22
CA ALA A 301 -7.12 -0.72 -12.94
C ALA A 301 -6.40 -1.94 -13.53
N ASN A 302 -6.78 -3.16 -13.10
CA ASN A 302 -6.31 -4.44 -13.62
C ASN A 302 -7.30 -5.03 -14.64
N GLU A 303 -8.48 -4.43 -14.84
CA GLU A 303 -9.44 -4.83 -15.90
C GLU A 303 -8.98 -4.42 -17.31
N SER A 304 -7.85 -3.71 -17.44
CA SER A 304 -7.20 -3.46 -18.73
C SER A 304 -6.38 -4.66 -19.23
N SER A 305 -6.17 -5.70 -18.42
CA SER A 305 -5.61 -6.96 -18.91
C SER A 305 -6.69 -8.04 -18.81
N ASP A 306 -7.29 -8.36 -19.95
CA ASP A 306 -8.09 -9.56 -20.19
C ASP A 306 -7.20 -10.82 -20.17
N ASP A 307 -6.23 -10.87 -19.27
CA ASP A 307 -5.36 -12.02 -19.06
C ASP A 307 -6.05 -12.90 -18.02
N SER A 308 -6.86 -13.81 -18.58
CA SER A 308 -7.37 -15.02 -17.95
C SER A 308 -6.25 -15.71 -17.15
N GLU A 309 -6.13 -15.38 -15.86
CA GLU A 309 -5.33 -16.16 -14.92
C GLU A 309 -5.96 -17.56 -14.81
N GLY A 310 -5.44 -18.51 -15.59
CA GLY A 310 -5.68 -19.93 -15.36
C GLY A 310 -6.06 -20.79 -16.57
N GLU A 311 -5.99 -20.31 -17.81
CA GLU A 311 -5.97 -21.22 -18.96
C GLU A 311 -4.52 -21.48 -19.41
N GLU A 312 -3.96 -22.61 -18.98
CA GLU A 312 -2.83 -23.21 -19.68
C GLU A 312 -3.28 -23.50 -21.12
N THR A 313 -3.03 -22.57 -22.02
CA THR A 313 -3.14 -22.83 -23.46
C THR A 313 -2.16 -23.98 -23.76
N PRO A 314 -2.63 -25.13 -24.30
CA PRO A 314 -1.72 -26.17 -24.73
C PRO A 314 -0.79 -25.54 -25.76
N PHE A 315 0.51 -25.62 -25.51
CA PHE A 315 1.55 -25.04 -26.37
C PHE A 315 1.32 -25.47 -27.82
N LYS A 316 0.71 -24.59 -28.63
CA LYS A 316 0.70 -24.73 -30.09
C LYS A 316 2.08 -24.27 -30.56
N PRO A 317 2.91 -25.14 -31.16
CA PRO A 317 4.24 -24.74 -31.58
C PRO A 317 4.13 -23.74 -32.74
N ALA A 318 4.20 -22.46 -32.42
CA ALA A 318 4.36 -21.40 -33.41
C ALA A 318 5.82 -21.37 -33.89
N ASP A 319 5.95 -21.46 -35.21
CA ASP A 319 7.08 -21.10 -36.08
C ASP A 319 8.47 -21.73 -35.84
N LYS A 320 8.76 -22.73 -36.70
CA LYS A 320 10.12 -23.27 -36.98
C LYS A 320 11.16 -22.17 -37.23
N THR A 321 10.74 -21.04 -37.77
CA THR A 321 11.56 -19.86 -38.11
C THR A 321 12.23 -19.23 -36.89
N MET A 322 11.58 -19.24 -35.72
CA MET A 322 12.13 -18.59 -34.51
C MET A 322 13.19 -19.47 -33.84
N LYS A 323 13.01 -20.80 -33.85
CA LYS A 323 14.02 -21.76 -33.35
C LYS A 323 15.29 -21.72 -34.20
N GLU A 324 15.17 -21.59 -35.52
CA GLU A 324 16.34 -21.48 -36.41
C GLU A 324 17.11 -20.17 -36.20
N SER A 325 16.40 -19.05 -35.98
CA SER A 325 17.01 -17.76 -35.65
C SER A 325 17.76 -17.80 -34.31
N PHE A 326 17.15 -18.42 -33.29
CA PHE A 326 17.76 -18.57 -31.97
C PHE A 326 18.96 -19.52 -31.97
N MET A 327 18.91 -20.62 -32.73
CA MET A 327 20.06 -21.53 -32.88
C MET A 327 21.22 -20.87 -33.63
N LYS A 328 20.95 -20.06 -34.67
CA LYS A 328 21.97 -19.24 -35.35
C LYS A 328 22.60 -18.22 -34.41
N PHE A 329 21.81 -17.61 -33.53
CA PHE A 329 22.31 -16.67 -32.51
C PHE A 329 23.26 -17.36 -31.52
N LEU A 330 22.88 -18.54 -31.01
CA LEU A 330 23.71 -19.34 -30.11
C LEU A 330 25.01 -19.83 -30.76
N GLN A 331 24.97 -20.24 -32.03
CA GLN A 331 26.17 -20.64 -32.78
C GLN A 331 27.15 -19.48 -32.94
N ARG A 332 26.68 -18.29 -33.34
CA ARG A 332 27.53 -17.09 -33.46
C ARG A 332 28.18 -16.70 -32.13
N HIS A 333 27.48 -16.86 -31.02
CA HIS A 333 28.03 -16.57 -29.69
C HIS A 333 29.06 -17.62 -29.23
N LYS A 334 28.87 -18.89 -29.61
CA LYS A 334 29.88 -19.94 -29.38
C LYS A 334 31.14 -19.72 -30.21
N GLU A 335 31.00 -19.36 -31.49
CA GLU A 335 32.13 -19.10 -32.39
C GLU A 335 32.97 -17.91 -31.91
N LYS A 336 32.33 -16.79 -31.53
CA LYS A 336 33.04 -15.63 -30.95
C LYS A 336 33.78 -15.95 -29.66
N ASN A 337 33.21 -16.79 -28.79
CA ASN A 337 33.86 -17.22 -27.55
C ASN A 337 35.02 -18.19 -27.79
N ILE A 338 35.00 -18.94 -28.89
CA ILE A 338 36.10 -19.84 -29.29
C ILE A 338 37.23 -19.03 -29.94
N GLU A 339 36.93 -18.04 -30.78
CA GLU A 339 37.93 -17.12 -31.35
C GLU A 339 38.64 -16.29 -30.28
N GLN A 340 37.91 -15.81 -29.26
CA GLN A 340 38.51 -15.11 -28.12
C GLN A 340 39.39 -16.00 -27.23
N LYS A 341 39.07 -17.30 -27.13
CA LYS A 341 39.92 -18.26 -26.40
C LYS A 341 41.18 -18.64 -27.18
N ASN A 342 41.10 -18.77 -28.50
CA ASN A 342 42.24 -19.14 -29.35
C ASN A 342 43.24 -17.98 -29.57
N THR A 343 42.81 -16.73 -29.41
CA THR A 343 43.71 -15.55 -29.44
C THR A 343 44.47 -15.33 -28.14
N MET A 344 44.03 -15.91 -27.02
CA MET A 344 44.73 -15.85 -25.73
C MET A 344 45.75 -16.98 -25.48
N SER A 345 45.87 -17.98 -26.37
CA SER A 345 46.68 -19.19 -26.13
C SER A 345 47.96 -19.34 -26.96
N ASN A 346 48.38 -18.34 -27.75
CA ASN A 346 49.66 -18.38 -28.49
C ASN A 346 50.65 -17.32 -27.96
N PRO A 347 51.63 -17.68 -27.11
CA PRO A 347 52.74 -16.78 -26.78
C PRO A 347 53.86 -16.95 -27.82
N THR A 348 54.12 -15.92 -28.61
CA THR A 348 55.30 -15.88 -29.50
C THR A 348 56.49 -15.26 -28.77
N THR A 349 57.51 -16.06 -28.52
CA THR A 349 58.85 -15.67 -28.08
C THR A 349 59.66 -15.04 -29.21
N SER A 350 60.16 -13.81 -29.04
CA SER A 350 61.48 -13.35 -29.55
C SER A 350 61.74 -11.88 -29.17
N GLY A 351 62.95 -11.55 -28.72
CA GLY A 351 63.44 -10.16 -28.61
C GLY A 351 64.29 -9.84 -27.38
N THR A 352 65.54 -10.29 -27.40
CA THR A 352 66.63 -9.89 -26.49
C THR A 352 67.05 -8.42 -26.65
N SER A 353 67.26 -7.76 -25.50
CA SER A 353 68.24 -6.70 -25.17
C SER A 353 68.73 -5.72 -26.24
N ASP A 354 68.57 -4.40 -26.02
CA ASP A 354 69.72 -3.50 -25.82
C ASP A 354 69.38 -2.04 -25.45
N LEU A 355 70.32 -1.43 -24.69
CA LEU A 355 70.69 0.00 -24.58
C LEU A 355 69.94 0.98 -23.65
N THR A 356 70.44 1.03 -22.42
CA THR A 356 70.93 2.19 -21.63
C THR A 356 70.59 3.66 -22.01
N SER A 357 69.99 4.35 -21.01
CA SER A 357 70.38 5.67 -20.43
C SER A 357 69.92 7.00 -21.10
N PRO A 358 70.00 8.18 -20.43
CA PRO A 358 69.14 8.56 -19.29
C PRO A 358 68.65 10.05 -19.28
N GLY A 359 67.57 10.31 -18.53
CA GLY A 359 67.29 11.55 -17.76
C GLY A 359 66.88 12.84 -18.51
N PRO A 360 66.58 13.94 -17.79
CA PRO A 360 66.30 14.06 -16.35
C PRO A 360 64.99 14.82 -16.02
N SER A 361 64.63 14.69 -14.75
CA SER A 361 63.71 15.48 -13.95
C SER A 361 64.01 16.99 -13.92
N THR A 362 62.97 17.81 -13.89
CA THR A 362 62.71 18.98 -13.01
C THR A 362 61.27 19.40 -13.31
N SER A 363 60.39 19.82 -12.41
CA SER A 363 60.39 20.09 -10.97
C SER A 363 58.92 20.22 -10.57
#